data_AF-A0A1U6HX82-F1
#
_entry.id   AF-A0A1U6HX82-F1
#
_cell.length_a   1.000
_cell.length_b   1.000
_cell.length_c   1.000
_cell.angle_alpha   90.00
_cell.angle_beta   90.00
_cell.angle_gamma   90.00
#
_symmetry.space_group_name_H-M   'P 1'
#
loop_
_entity.id
_entity.type
_entity.pdbx_description
1 polymer ?
#
loop_
_entity_poly.entity_id
_entity_poly.type
_entity_poly.pdbx_seq_one_letter_code
_entity_poly.pdbx_strand_id
1 'polypeptide(L)'
;MGPPWASLRVAGVALDVPDQLAPSGERSIDGSAAVLEGAGMRLTVDASPFADTLTRYTDKPGYEHWRETVGSHTADFVLFEEEGIRTVAMNIPGRATAVVHLPAGAERDVALQILRSIRTDQGESND
;
A
#
# COMPACT_ATOMS: atom_id res chain seq x y z
N MET A 1 -4.87 18.76 13.45
CA MET A 1 -3.76 17.81 13.74
C MET A 1 -4.10 16.53 13.00
N GLY A 2 -3.29 16.14 12.01
CA GLY A 2 -3.53 14.88 11.28
C GLY A 2 -3.43 13.67 12.22
N PRO A 3 -3.94 12.51 11.81
CA PRO A 3 -3.81 11.28 12.60
C PRO A 3 -2.32 11.01 12.89
N PRO A 4 -1.96 10.51 14.09
CA PRO A 4 -0.60 10.06 14.34
C PRO A 4 -0.25 8.92 13.37
N TRP A 5 0.94 8.99 12.78
CA TRP A 5 1.46 7.99 11.85
C TRP A 5 2.51 7.13 12.57
N ALA A 6 2.51 5.84 12.28
CA ALA A 6 3.45 4.86 12.78
C ALA A 6 4.17 4.20 11.60
N SER A 7 5.48 4.02 11.72
CA SER A 7 6.26 3.27 10.74
C SER A 7 6.20 1.77 11.04
N LEU A 8 5.90 0.98 10.00
CA LEU A 8 5.85 -0.47 10.02
C LEU A 8 6.85 -1.04 9.01
N ARG A 9 7.34 -2.26 9.24
CA ARG A 9 8.10 -3.03 8.26
C ARG A 9 7.42 -4.36 7.97
N VAL A 10 7.24 -4.69 6.68
CA VAL A 10 6.68 -5.95 6.18
C VAL A 10 7.67 -6.55 5.20
N ALA A 11 8.30 -7.68 5.55
CA ALA A 11 9.28 -8.38 4.68
C ALA A 11 10.32 -7.47 3.97
N GLY A 12 10.94 -6.55 4.72
CA GLY A 12 11.95 -5.63 4.16
C GLY A 12 11.39 -4.41 3.42
N VAL A 13 10.07 -4.27 3.36
CA VAL A 13 9.39 -3.05 2.91
C VAL A 13 9.00 -2.23 4.13
N ALA A 14 9.51 -1.00 4.22
CA ALA A 14 9.08 -0.04 5.23
C ALA A 14 7.94 0.81 4.69
N LEU A 15 6.97 1.13 5.54
CA LEU A 15 5.84 2.00 5.19
C LEU A 15 5.34 2.74 6.43
N ASP A 16 4.70 3.88 6.21
CA ASP A 16 4.06 4.67 7.25
C ASP A 16 2.54 4.47 7.14
N VAL A 17 1.91 4.09 8.26
CA VAL A 17 0.47 3.85 8.37
C VAL A 17 -0.12 4.70 9.50
N PRO A 18 -1.40 5.07 9.42
CA PRO A 18 -2.11 5.65 10.57
C PRO A 18 -2.00 4.73 11.79
N ASP A 19 -1.85 5.29 12.99
CA ASP A 19 -1.75 4.53 14.24
C ASP A 19 -2.94 3.57 14.43
N GLN A 20 -4.11 3.94 13.90
CA GLN A 20 -5.32 3.12 13.91
C GLN A 20 -5.20 1.83 13.07
N LEU A 21 -4.27 1.77 12.11
CA LEU A 21 -3.92 0.59 11.30
C LEU A 21 -2.69 -0.15 11.83
N ALA A 22 -1.92 0.46 12.75
CA ALA A 22 -0.74 -0.16 13.31
C ALA A 22 -1.15 -1.21 14.36
N PRO A 23 -0.71 -2.47 14.25
CA PRO A 23 -0.99 -3.48 15.26
C PRO A 23 -0.30 -3.04 16.56
N SER A 24 -1.07 -3.01 17.66
CA SER A 24 -0.59 -2.55 18.96
C SER A 24 0.47 -3.49 19.53
N GLY A 25 1.73 -3.34 19.11
CA GLY A 25 2.89 -4.00 19.73
C GLY A 25 3.93 -4.59 18.78
N GLU A 26 3.61 -4.87 17.52
CA GLU A 26 4.52 -5.57 16.59
C GLU A 26 4.82 -4.71 15.36
N ARG A 27 6.01 -4.09 15.34
CA ARG A 27 6.43 -3.16 14.27
C ARG A 27 7.09 -3.85 13.07
N SER A 28 7.18 -5.17 13.09
CA SER A 28 7.78 -5.95 12.02
C SER A 28 7.01 -7.24 11.82
N ILE A 29 6.51 -7.44 10.60
CA ILE A 29 5.80 -8.66 10.21
C ILE A 29 6.78 -9.52 9.40
N ASP A 30 7.06 -10.71 9.93
CA ASP A 30 8.08 -11.65 9.42
C ASP A 30 7.64 -12.37 8.12
N GLY A 31 6.37 -12.21 7.70
CA GLY A 31 5.82 -12.79 6.48
C GLY A 31 6.01 -11.92 5.24
N SER A 32 6.17 -12.56 4.06
CA SER A 32 6.25 -11.89 2.75
C SER A 32 5.01 -11.06 2.41
N ALA A 33 3.90 -11.31 3.08
CA ALA A 33 2.70 -10.50 2.98
C ALA A 33 2.13 -10.20 4.38
N ALA A 34 1.48 -9.05 4.50
CA ALA A 34 0.78 -8.60 5.69
C ALA A 34 -0.58 -8.01 5.34
N VAL A 35 -1.54 -8.19 6.25
CA VAL A 35 -2.84 -7.52 6.20
C VAL A 35 -3.03 -6.75 7.50
N LEU A 36 -3.36 -5.47 7.38
CA LEU A 36 -3.66 -4.57 8.48
C LEU A 36 -5.09 -4.08 8.32
N GLU A 37 -5.89 -4.14 9.39
CA GLU A 37 -7.29 -3.71 9.38
C GLU A 37 -7.54 -2.79 10.57
N GLY A 38 -8.21 -1.66 10.34
CA GLY A 38 -8.39 -0.63 11.35
C GLY A 38 -9.10 0.60 10.81
N ALA A 39 -9.93 1.24 11.64
CA ALA A 39 -10.70 2.44 11.28
C ALA A 39 -11.54 2.31 9.98
N GLY A 40 -12.04 1.11 9.68
CA GLY A 40 -12.80 0.84 8.45
C GLY A 40 -11.94 0.75 7.18
N MET A 41 -10.62 0.74 7.33
CA MET A 41 -9.66 0.54 6.25
C MET A 41 -9.01 -0.84 6.36
N ARG A 42 -8.60 -1.37 5.22
CA ARG A 42 -7.80 -2.58 5.11
C ARG A 42 -6.62 -2.34 4.19
N LEU A 43 -5.40 -2.42 4.71
CA LEU A 43 -4.18 -2.41 3.94
C LEU A 43 -3.67 -3.85 3.78
N THR A 44 -3.37 -4.25 2.55
CA THR A 44 -2.65 -5.48 2.24
C THR A 44 -1.34 -5.12 1.59
N VAL A 45 -0.22 -5.68 2.06
CA VAL A 45 1.10 -5.52 1.46
C VAL A 45 1.61 -6.91 1.14
N ASP A 46 2.10 -7.11 -0.09
CA ASP A 46 2.73 -8.33 -0.54
C ASP A 46 4.06 -7.98 -1.21
N ALA A 47 5.16 -8.37 -0.56
CA ALA A 47 6.53 -8.22 -1.05
C ALA A 47 7.07 -9.54 -1.63
N SER A 48 6.20 -10.50 -1.90
CA SER A 48 6.59 -11.76 -2.53
C SER A 48 6.95 -11.56 -4.02
N PRO A 49 7.79 -12.44 -4.60
CA PRO A 49 8.10 -12.39 -6.05
C PRO A 49 6.89 -12.68 -6.95
N PHE A 50 5.76 -13.11 -6.37
CA PHE A 50 4.51 -13.40 -7.07
C PHE A 50 3.42 -12.36 -6.76
N ALA A 51 3.79 -11.22 -6.19
CA ALA A 51 2.87 -10.15 -5.87
C ALA A 51 2.08 -9.72 -7.11
N ASP A 52 0.77 -9.50 -6.91
CA ASP A 52 -0.17 -9.21 -7.99
C ASP A 52 0.24 -7.95 -8.76
N THR A 53 0.31 -8.05 -10.09
CA THR A 53 0.73 -6.93 -10.96
C THR A 53 -0.39 -5.93 -11.24
N LEU A 54 -1.49 -5.97 -10.49
CA LEU A 54 -2.69 -5.13 -10.61
C LEU A 54 -3.49 -5.31 -11.91
N THR A 55 -3.04 -6.17 -12.82
CA THR A 55 -3.71 -6.48 -14.10
C THR A 55 -5.11 -7.06 -13.93
N ARG A 56 -5.41 -7.64 -12.77
CA ARG A 56 -6.77 -8.12 -12.45
C ARG A 56 -7.81 -7.01 -12.27
N TYR A 57 -7.38 -5.75 -12.13
CA TYR A 57 -8.26 -4.61 -11.85
C TYR A 57 -8.65 -3.83 -13.11
N THR A 58 -8.08 -4.12 -14.28
CA THR A 58 -8.30 -3.35 -15.51
C THR A 58 -9.75 -3.32 -15.99
N ASP A 59 -10.52 -4.35 -15.66
CA ASP A 59 -11.93 -4.47 -16.05
C ASP A 59 -12.90 -3.88 -15.02
N LYS A 60 -12.39 -3.24 -13.96
CA LYS A 60 -13.23 -2.67 -12.90
C LYS A 60 -13.90 -1.37 -13.35
N PRO A 61 -15.17 -1.14 -12.97
CA PRO A 61 -15.85 0.11 -13.27
C PRO A 61 -15.14 1.29 -12.58
N GLY A 62 -14.93 2.38 -13.32
CA GLY A 62 -14.21 3.55 -12.80
C GLY A 62 -12.72 3.30 -12.56
N TYR A 63 -12.14 2.30 -13.22
CA TYR A 63 -10.70 2.05 -13.19
C TYR A 63 -9.91 3.26 -13.73
N GLU A 64 -9.09 3.82 -12.86
CA GLU A 64 -8.08 4.82 -13.16
C GLU A 64 -6.72 4.18 -12.97
N HIS A 65 -5.80 4.43 -13.91
CA HIS A 65 -4.41 4.00 -13.83
C HIS A 65 -3.48 5.18 -14.09
N TRP A 66 -2.43 5.28 -13.29
CA TRP A 66 -1.35 6.22 -13.53
C TRP A 66 -0.04 5.66 -12.99
N ARG A 67 1.06 6.29 -13.39
CA ARG A 67 2.39 5.98 -12.87
C ARG A 67 2.91 7.16 -12.07
N GLU A 68 3.59 6.86 -10.98
CA GLU A 68 4.20 7.86 -10.11
C GLU A 68 5.54 7.35 -9.58
N THR A 69 6.46 8.29 -9.33
CA THR A 69 7.74 7.96 -8.71
C THR A 69 7.56 7.85 -7.20
N VAL A 70 7.88 6.68 -6.64
CA VAL A 70 7.84 6.40 -5.20
C VAL A 70 9.24 5.97 -4.76
N GLY A 71 9.91 6.85 -3.99
CA GLY A 71 11.34 6.72 -3.72
C GLY A 71 12.15 6.76 -5.02
N SER A 72 12.96 5.73 -5.25
CA SER A 72 13.79 5.57 -6.46
C SER A 72 13.15 4.69 -7.53
N HIS A 73 11.87 4.34 -7.37
CA HIS A 73 11.17 3.41 -8.27
C HIS A 73 9.97 4.07 -8.94
N THR A 74 9.67 3.65 -10.17
CA THR A 74 8.39 3.94 -10.81
C THR A 74 7.38 2.90 -10.36
N ALA A 75 6.27 3.36 -9.77
CA ALA A 75 5.19 2.52 -9.34
C ALA A 75 3.95 2.74 -10.21
N ASP A 76 3.22 1.66 -10.47
CA ASP A 76 1.92 1.68 -11.11
C ASP A 76 0.85 1.79 -10.03
N PHE A 77 -0.01 2.80 -10.16
CA PHE A 77 -1.14 3.02 -9.29
C PHE A 77 -2.44 2.71 -10.02
N VAL A 78 -3.39 2.13 -9.27
CA VAL A 78 -4.76 1.94 -9.74
C VAL A 78 -5.74 2.43 -8.69
N LEU A 79 -6.85 2.98 -9.16
CA LEU A 79 -7.96 3.39 -8.31
C LEU A 79 -9.28 2.99 -8.97
N PHE A 80 -10.20 2.46 -8.17
CA PHE A 80 -11.57 2.20 -8.61
C PHE A 80 -12.50 2.16 -7.40
N GLU A 81 -13.80 2.21 -7.65
CA GLU A 81 -14.83 2.05 -6.63
C GLU A 81 -15.81 0.97 -7.03
N GLU A 82 -16.10 0.06 -6.11
CA GLU A 82 -17.03 -1.04 -6.32
C GLU A 82 -17.80 -1.27 -5.02
N GLU A 83 -19.13 -1.37 -5.11
CA GLU A 83 -20.02 -1.68 -3.97
C GLU A 83 -19.82 -0.76 -2.73
N GLY A 84 -19.50 0.52 -2.96
CA GLY A 84 -19.27 1.49 -1.89
C GLY A 84 -17.89 1.42 -1.23
N ILE A 85 -16.98 0.62 -1.79
CA ILE A 85 -15.59 0.49 -1.37
C ILE A 85 -14.70 1.09 -2.45
N ARG A 86 -13.85 2.04 -2.06
CA ARG A 86 -12.75 2.53 -2.88
C ARG A 86 -11.55 1.64 -2.66
N THR A 87 -10.97 1.20 -3.77
CA THR A 87 -9.70 0.47 -3.78
C THR A 87 -8.65 1.37 -4.39
N VAL A 88 -7.53 1.54 -3.69
CA VAL A 88 -6.33 2.19 -4.22
C VAL A 88 -5.20 1.19 -4.06
N ALA A 89 -4.55 0.84 -5.16
CA ALA A 89 -3.43 -0.07 -5.11
C ALA A 89 -2.21 0.48 -5.85
N MET A 90 -1.05 -0.01 -5.45
CA MET A 90 0.23 0.33 -6.00
C MET A 90 1.04 -0.95 -6.23
N ASN A 91 1.73 -1.04 -7.36
CA ASN A 91 2.71 -2.07 -7.65
C ASN A 91 4.05 -1.43 -7.99
N ILE A 92 5.09 -1.84 -7.28
CA ILE A 92 6.48 -1.59 -7.62
C ILE A 92 7.01 -2.88 -8.27
N PRO A 93 7.23 -2.90 -9.59
CA PRO A 93 7.60 -4.11 -10.32
C PRO A 93 8.80 -4.84 -9.71
N GLY A 94 8.62 -6.14 -9.40
CA GLY A 94 9.66 -6.98 -8.83
C GLY A 94 10.03 -6.68 -7.37
N ARG A 95 9.21 -5.89 -6.66
CA ARG A 95 9.48 -5.45 -5.29
C ARG A 95 8.30 -5.68 -4.35
N ALA A 96 7.17 -5.05 -4.62
CA ALA A 96 6.02 -5.09 -3.73
C ALA A 96 4.73 -4.62 -4.40
N THR A 97 3.63 -5.22 -4.00
CA THR A 97 2.27 -4.75 -4.28
C THR A 97 1.60 -4.37 -2.96
N ALA A 98 0.93 -3.22 -2.93
CA ALA A 98 0.15 -2.79 -1.79
C ALA A 98 -1.25 -2.36 -2.24
N VAL A 99 -2.26 -2.77 -1.47
CA VAL A 99 -3.68 -2.53 -1.77
C VAL A 99 -4.36 -1.98 -0.52
N VAL A 100 -4.96 -0.81 -0.65
CA VAL A 100 -5.77 -0.18 0.40
C VAL A 100 -7.23 -0.22 -0.02
N HIS A 101 -8.07 -0.83 0.82
CA HIS A 101 -9.51 -0.74 0.72
C HIS A 101 -10.02 0.23 1.80
N LEU A 102 -10.87 1.16 1.42
CA LEU A 102 -11.50 2.14 2.30
C LEU A 102 -12.93 2.41 1.81
N PRO A 103 -13.86 2.83 2.67
CA PRO A 103 -15.19 3.22 2.22
C PRO A 103 -15.10 4.39 1.21
N ALA A 104 -15.98 4.42 0.20
CA ALA A 104 -15.93 5.41 -0.88
C ALA A 104 -16.03 6.88 -0.39
N GLY A 105 -16.69 7.08 0.76
CA GLY A 105 -16.78 8.38 1.44
C GLY A 105 -15.55 8.77 2.27
N ALA A 106 -14.57 7.88 2.46
CA ALA A 106 -13.34 8.20 3.19
C ALA A 106 -12.33 8.96 2.33
N GLU A 107 -11.42 9.66 3.02
CA GLU A 107 -10.41 10.51 2.40
C GLU A 107 -9.41 9.67 1.59
N ARG A 108 -9.46 9.81 0.25
CA ARG A 108 -8.52 9.20 -0.70
C ARG A 108 -7.05 9.50 -0.34
N ASP A 109 -6.81 10.67 0.22
CA ASP A 109 -5.46 11.17 0.51
C ASP A 109 -4.71 10.26 1.49
N VAL A 110 -5.40 9.67 2.47
CA VAL A 110 -4.79 8.74 3.44
C VAL A 110 -4.25 7.49 2.73
N ALA A 111 -5.03 6.91 1.81
CA ALA A 111 -4.59 5.74 1.06
C ALA A 111 -3.36 6.04 0.20
N LEU A 112 -3.36 7.19 -0.49
CA LEU A 112 -2.22 7.63 -1.30
C LEU A 112 -0.99 7.92 -0.43
N GLN A 113 -1.16 8.56 0.73
CA GLN A 113 -0.07 8.82 1.66
C GLN A 113 0.58 7.52 2.15
N ILE A 114 -0.23 6.51 2.51
CA ILE A 114 0.28 5.18 2.90
C ILE A 114 1.10 4.58 1.75
N LEU A 115 0.54 4.52 0.54
CA LEU A 115 1.21 3.88 -0.60
C LEU A 115 2.50 4.61 -1.01
N ARG A 116 2.50 5.95 -1.01
CA ARG A 116 3.67 6.78 -1.32
C ARG A 116 4.76 6.72 -0.26
N SER A 117 4.43 6.30 0.96
CA SER A 117 5.42 6.12 2.03
C SER A 117 6.22 4.82 1.90
N ILE A 118 5.80 3.92 1.00
CA ILE A 118 6.45 2.62 0.79
C ILE A 118 7.90 2.82 0.34
N ARG A 119 8.82 2.22 1.09
CA ARG A 119 10.26 2.20 0.85
C ARG A 119 10.73 0.75 0.86
N THR A 120 11.24 0.28 -0.27
CA THR A 120 11.81 -1.06 -0.38
C THR A 120 13.29 -0.98 -0.02
N ASP A 121 13.69 -1.59 1.11
CA ASP A 121 15.05 -1.56 1.66
C ASP A 121 16.03 -2.46 0.87
N GLN A 122 15.72 -2.79 -0.40
CA GLN A 122 16.67 -3.44 -1.29
C GLN A 122 17.81 -2.45 -1.55
N GLY A 123 18.88 -2.61 -0.77
CA GLY A 123 19.94 -1.65 -0.58
C GLY A 123 20.40 -0.96 -1.85
N GLU A 124 20.53 0.36 -1.75
CA GLU A 124 21.71 1.02 -2.28
C GLU A 124 22.92 0.40 -1.57
N SER A 125 23.41 -0.74 -2.08
CA SER A 125 24.80 -1.10 -1.85
C SER A 125 25.61 -0.05 -2.58
N ASN A 126 26.01 0.95 -1.82
CA ASN A 126 26.99 1.95 -2.21
C ASN A 126 28.30 1.22 -2.52
N ASP A 127 28.62 1.05 -3.80
CA ASP A 127 29.99 0.85 -4.27
C ASP A 127 30.62 2.23 -4.54
#